data_AF-A0A8W8NWI8-F1
#
_entry.id   AF-A0A8W8NWI8-F1
#
_cell.length_a   1.000
_cell.length_b   1.000
_cell.length_c   1.000
_cell.angle_alpha   90.00
_cell.angle_beta   90.00
_cell.angle_gamma   90.00
#
_symmetry.space_group_name_H-M   'P 1'
#
loop_
_entity.id
_entity.type
_entity.pdbx_description
1 polymer ?
#
loop_
_entity_poly.entity_id
_entity_poly.type
_entity_poly.pdbx_seq_one_letter_code
_entity_poly.pdbx_strand_id
1 'polypeptide(L)'
;MISLVILTLTLKDNRFHCLNKNQFYSSKPNEEGYMAGLYLIQVTILICLIACVDGQALYEEICVNKIVNEMHQFYDREMQLQTQVNKLKDQLGSCTCRDTVEFLQFHLSCLSEKGTYREQSVAKNQYCFIKSASTWTDSKTKCQSFGGHLLEIETQSEQIWLKGKVSFLEERWWIGAALDTVKNVWIWDYSGTAMSFTNWHPVEPNGEGREQCALMWDADLWQDYPCTDLFYIICERN
;
A
#
# COMPACT_ATOMS: atom_id res chain seq x y z
N MET A 1 -11.26 14.95 -28.52
CA MET A 1 -10.71 15.41 -29.80
C MET A 1 -9.79 14.32 -30.32
N ILE A 2 -10.29 13.55 -31.28
CA ILE A 2 -9.55 12.51 -32.00
C ILE A 2 -8.67 13.25 -33.02
N SER A 3 -7.35 13.17 -32.89
CA SER A 3 -6.47 13.53 -34.00
C SER A 3 -6.23 12.28 -34.83
N LEU A 4 -6.95 12.18 -35.96
CA LEU A 4 -6.56 11.34 -37.07
C LEU A 4 -5.14 11.75 -37.48
N VAL A 5 -4.15 10.91 -37.20
CA VAL A 5 -2.84 11.02 -37.86
C VAL A 5 -3.01 10.42 -39.24
N ILE A 6 -3.44 11.24 -40.20
CA ILE A 6 -3.31 10.95 -41.62
C ILE A 6 -1.79 10.88 -41.88
N LEU A 7 -1.26 9.67 -42.02
CA LEU A 7 0.08 9.43 -42.54
C LEU A 7 0.07 9.80 -44.02
N THR A 8 0.25 11.08 -44.34
CA THR A 8 0.69 11.49 -45.68
C THR A 8 2.13 11.03 -45.84
N LEU A 9 2.29 9.85 -46.45
CA LEU A 9 3.56 9.40 -47.01
C LEU A 9 3.91 10.31 -48.19
N THR A 10 4.60 11.42 -47.93
CA THR A 10 5.27 12.16 -49.01
C THR A 10 6.61 11.49 -49.30
N LEU A 11 6.65 10.78 -50.43
CA LEU A 11 7.88 10.29 -51.07
C LEU A 11 8.83 11.46 -51.29
N LYS A 12 9.92 11.51 -50.51
CA LYS A 12 11.11 12.29 -50.84
C LYS A 12 12.31 11.35 -50.75
N ASP A 13 12.96 11.15 -51.89
CA ASP A 13 14.26 10.48 -52.05
C ASP A 13 14.36 8.98 -51.75
N ASN A 14 13.27 8.20 -51.95
CA ASN A 14 13.29 6.73 -51.98
C ASN A 14 13.97 6.03 -50.77
N ARG A 15 13.99 6.65 -49.59
CA ARG A 15 14.51 6.03 -48.36
C ARG A 15 13.57 6.28 -47.18
N PHE A 16 13.10 5.21 -46.53
CA PHE A 16 12.37 5.28 -45.27
C PHE A 16 13.36 5.27 -44.10
N HIS A 17 13.21 6.21 -43.16
CA HIS A 17 13.95 6.27 -41.90
C HIS A 17 13.04 5.90 -40.73
N CYS A 18 13.51 5.03 -39.82
CA CYS A 18 12.82 4.77 -38.56
C CYS A 18 12.88 6.02 -37.66
N LEU A 19 11.72 6.59 -37.33
CA LEU A 19 11.65 7.74 -36.42
C LEU A 19 11.77 7.30 -34.95
N ASN A 20 12.40 8.16 -34.15
CA ASN A 20 12.81 7.92 -32.77
C ASN A 20 11.65 8.13 -31.75
N LYS A 21 11.77 7.45 -30.60
CA LYS A 21 10.76 7.06 -29.60
C LYS A 21 9.99 8.13 -28.81
N ASN A 22 10.17 9.42 -29.08
CA ASN A 22 9.71 10.45 -28.14
C ASN A 22 8.65 11.36 -28.75
N GLN A 23 7.39 10.92 -28.73
CA GLN A 23 6.19 11.74 -28.51
C GLN A 23 4.96 10.82 -28.59
N PHE A 24 3.85 11.27 -28.00
CA PHE A 24 2.50 10.66 -27.96
C PHE A 24 2.14 9.91 -26.66
N TYR A 25 1.58 10.71 -25.75
CA TYR A 25 0.77 10.34 -24.61
C TYR A 25 -0.74 10.47 -24.94
N SER A 26 -1.55 9.63 -24.28
CA SER A 26 -2.96 9.84 -23.87
C SER A 26 -4.10 9.60 -24.88
N SER A 27 -4.86 8.50 -24.71
CA SER A 27 -6.13 8.44 -23.95
C SER A 27 -6.83 7.07 -24.15
N LYS A 28 -7.69 6.67 -23.20
CA LYS A 28 -8.29 5.33 -23.01
C LYS A 28 -8.97 4.74 -24.28
N PRO A 29 -8.90 3.41 -24.52
CA PRO A 29 -9.72 2.77 -25.53
C PRO A 29 -11.09 2.38 -24.97
N ASN A 30 -12.12 2.76 -25.71
CA ASN A 30 -13.50 2.28 -25.58
C ASN A 30 -13.59 0.95 -26.38
N GLU A 31 -14.74 0.25 -26.40
CA GLU A 31 -14.95 -0.93 -27.29
C GLU A 31 -14.65 -0.63 -28.78
N GLU A 32 -14.72 0.64 -29.21
CA GLU A 32 -14.28 1.11 -30.53
C GLU A 32 -12.75 0.98 -30.77
N GLY A 33 -11.93 1.02 -29.72
CA GLY A 33 -10.47 0.88 -29.80
C GLY A 33 -10.02 -0.55 -30.13
N TYR A 34 -10.76 -1.55 -29.65
CA TYR A 34 -10.56 -2.96 -30.04
C TYR A 34 -10.84 -3.16 -31.53
N MET A 35 -11.89 -2.52 -32.05
CA MET A 35 -12.22 -2.56 -33.48
C MET A 35 -11.20 -1.79 -34.32
N ALA A 36 -10.68 -0.66 -33.83
CA ALA A 36 -9.61 0.09 -34.49
C ALA A 36 -8.28 -0.69 -34.55
N GLY A 37 -7.93 -1.42 -33.49
CA GLY A 37 -6.75 -2.30 -33.45
C GLY A 37 -6.85 -3.45 -34.46
N LEU A 38 -8.01 -4.11 -34.54
CA LEU A 38 -8.29 -5.15 -35.55
C LEU A 38 -8.28 -4.58 -36.98
N TYR A 39 -8.77 -3.36 -37.19
CA TYR A 39 -8.74 -2.68 -38.49
C TYR A 39 -7.30 -2.33 -38.90
N LEU A 40 -6.47 -1.87 -37.96
CA LEU A 40 -5.04 -1.61 -38.19
C LEU A 40 -4.28 -2.90 -38.50
N ILE A 41 -4.60 -4.00 -37.83
CA ILE A 41 -4.04 -5.33 -38.15
C ILE A 41 -4.43 -5.75 -39.56
N GLN A 42 -5.71 -5.60 -39.94
CA GLN A 42 -6.18 -5.90 -41.30
C GLN A 42 -5.51 -5.01 -42.36
N VAL A 43 -5.36 -3.70 -42.10
CA VAL A 43 -4.72 -2.75 -43.03
C VAL A 43 -3.22 -3.04 -43.16
N THR A 44 -2.54 -3.41 -42.07
CA THR A 44 -1.11 -3.75 -42.10
C THR A 44 -0.87 -5.06 -42.84
N ILE A 45 -1.71 -6.07 -42.59
CA ILE A 45 -1.70 -7.33 -43.36
C ILE A 45 -1.96 -7.06 -44.83
N LEU A 46 -2.92 -6.19 -45.17
CA LEU A 46 -3.23 -5.83 -46.55
C LEU A 46 -2.06 -5.08 -47.23
N ILE A 47 -1.40 -4.15 -46.53
CA ILE A 47 -0.22 -3.44 -47.05
C ILE A 47 0.96 -4.42 -47.25
N CYS A 48 1.18 -5.36 -46.33
CA CYS A 48 2.21 -6.41 -46.49
C CYS A 48 1.89 -7.36 -47.64
N LEU A 49 0.62 -7.74 -47.84
CA LEU A 49 0.18 -8.57 -48.96
C LEU A 49 0.35 -7.83 -50.30
N ILE A 50 0.09 -6.52 -50.35
CA ILE A 50 0.31 -5.68 -51.53
C ILE A 50 1.81 -5.53 -51.84
N ALA A 51 2.66 -5.35 -50.82
CA ALA A 51 4.11 -5.26 -50.99
C ALA A 51 4.76 -6.58 -51.45
N CYS A 52 4.17 -7.73 -51.09
CA CYS A 52 4.62 -9.07 -51.48
C CYS A 52 4.55 -9.33 -53.01
N VAL A 53 3.74 -8.54 -53.74
CA VAL A 53 3.56 -8.69 -55.20
C VAL A 53 4.80 -8.23 -55.99
N ASP A 54 5.70 -7.43 -55.40
CA ASP A 54 6.83 -6.79 -56.11
C ASP A 54 8.23 -7.41 -55.88
N GLY A 55 8.34 -8.56 -55.20
CA GLY A 55 9.49 -9.47 -55.37
C GLY A 55 10.85 -9.09 -54.74
N GLN A 56 10.90 -8.55 -53.52
CA GLN A 56 12.15 -8.39 -52.75
C GLN A 56 12.09 -9.09 -51.36
N ALA A 57 12.11 -10.41 -51.35
CA ALA A 57 11.66 -11.24 -50.23
C ALA A 57 12.61 -11.46 -49.03
N LEU A 58 13.78 -10.82 -48.93
CA LEU A 58 14.73 -11.12 -47.81
C LEU A 58 14.94 -10.00 -46.78
N TYR A 59 14.56 -8.75 -47.09
CA TYR A 59 14.76 -7.62 -46.17
C TYR A 59 13.52 -7.28 -45.34
N GLU A 60 12.36 -7.79 -45.76
CA GLU A 60 11.07 -7.54 -45.09
C GLU A 60 10.87 -8.43 -43.86
N GLU A 61 11.34 -9.67 -43.87
CA GLU A 61 11.05 -10.65 -42.80
C GLU A 61 11.62 -10.22 -41.43
N ILE A 62 12.82 -9.63 -41.40
CA ILE A 62 13.45 -9.15 -40.16
C ILE A 62 12.73 -7.90 -39.61
N CYS A 63 12.34 -6.98 -40.50
CA CYS A 63 11.66 -5.75 -40.11
C CYS A 63 10.24 -6.06 -39.60
N VAL A 64 9.54 -6.95 -40.30
CA VAL A 64 8.21 -7.44 -39.94
C VAL A 64 8.27 -8.19 -38.59
N ASN A 65 9.21 -9.11 -38.41
CA ASN A 65 9.35 -9.84 -37.14
C ASN A 65 9.67 -8.92 -35.96
N LYS A 66 10.47 -7.88 -36.16
CA LYS A 66 10.76 -6.89 -35.11
C LYS A 66 9.51 -6.10 -34.72
N ILE A 67 8.74 -5.63 -35.71
CA ILE A 67 7.49 -4.89 -35.49
C ILE A 67 6.46 -5.78 -34.79
N VAL A 68 6.32 -7.03 -35.25
CA VAL A 68 5.42 -8.03 -34.65
C VAL A 68 5.79 -8.29 -33.18
N ASN A 69 7.07 -8.44 -32.86
CA ASN A 69 7.53 -8.64 -31.48
C ASN A 69 7.29 -7.41 -30.60
N GLU A 70 7.54 -6.20 -31.09
CA GLU A 70 7.26 -4.96 -30.36
C GLU A 70 5.75 -4.78 -30.13
N MET A 71 4.93 -5.17 -31.10
CA MET A 71 3.47 -5.14 -31.00
C MET A 71 2.94 -6.17 -29.99
N HIS A 72 3.49 -7.40 -29.96
CA HIS A 72 3.18 -8.38 -28.93
C HIS A 72 3.55 -7.88 -27.53
N GLN A 73 4.74 -7.29 -27.37
CA GLN A 73 5.15 -6.70 -26.10
C GLN A 73 4.24 -5.54 -25.66
N PHE A 74 3.75 -4.74 -26.61
CA PHE A 74 2.81 -3.67 -26.32
C PHE A 74 1.45 -4.22 -25.83
N TYR A 75 0.92 -5.23 -26.52
CA TYR A 75 -0.32 -5.89 -26.16
C TYR A 75 -0.25 -6.55 -24.77
N ASP A 76 0.85 -7.25 -24.46
CA ASP A 76 1.06 -7.86 -23.15
C ASP A 76 1.09 -6.83 -22.02
N ARG A 77 1.73 -5.67 -22.25
CA ARG A 77 1.76 -4.57 -21.27
C ARG A 77 0.38 -3.95 -21.06
N GLU A 78 -0.38 -3.76 -22.14
CA GLU A 78 -1.74 -3.23 -22.04
C GLU A 78 -2.64 -4.17 -21.22
N MET A 79 -2.52 -5.48 -21.45
CA MET A 79 -3.24 -6.49 -20.67
C MET A 79 -2.85 -6.45 -19.19
N GLN A 80 -1.55 -6.36 -18.88
CA GLN A 80 -1.06 -6.22 -17.50
C GLN A 80 -1.57 -4.96 -16.80
N LEU A 81 -1.56 -3.82 -17.51
CA LEU A 81 -2.09 -2.56 -17.00
C LEU A 81 -3.59 -2.65 -16.73
N GLN A 82 -4.34 -3.30 -17.62
CA GLN A 82 -5.76 -3.50 -17.43
C GLN A 82 -6.06 -4.38 -16.21
N THR A 83 -5.27 -5.43 -15.98
CA THR A 83 -5.37 -6.25 -14.77
C THR A 83 -5.09 -5.43 -13.50
N GLN A 84 -4.07 -4.57 -13.52
CA GLN A 84 -3.77 -3.68 -12.38
C GLN A 84 -4.90 -2.68 -12.13
N VAL A 85 -5.47 -2.09 -13.18
CA VAL A 85 -6.61 -1.17 -13.08
C VAL A 85 -7.83 -1.87 -12.49
N ASN A 86 -8.12 -3.10 -12.92
CA ASN A 86 -9.24 -3.87 -12.38
C ASN A 86 -9.01 -4.22 -10.89
N LYS A 87 -7.79 -4.65 -10.53
CA LYS A 87 -7.42 -4.87 -9.13
C LYS A 87 -7.58 -3.61 -8.28
N LEU A 88 -7.18 -2.44 -8.79
CA LEU A 88 -7.37 -1.15 -8.10
C LEU A 88 -8.85 -0.77 -8.00
N LYS A 89 -9.66 -1.08 -9.01
CA LYS A 89 -11.12 -0.86 -8.96
C LYS A 89 -11.79 -1.77 -7.94
N ASP A 90 -11.39 -3.03 -7.85
CA ASP A 90 -11.92 -3.96 -6.86
C ASP A 90 -11.54 -3.51 -5.43
N GLN A 91 -10.30 -3.03 -5.25
CA GLN A 91 -9.87 -2.40 -4.01
C GLN A 91 -10.66 -1.13 -3.69
N LEU A 92 -10.90 -0.25 -4.67
CA LEU A 92 -11.68 0.97 -4.46
C LEU A 92 -13.17 0.68 -4.21
N GLY A 93 -13.72 -0.36 -4.84
CA GLY A 93 -15.08 -0.85 -4.64
C GLY A 93 -15.30 -1.55 -3.30
N SER A 94 -14.22 -2.02 -2.66
CA SER A 94 -14.26 -2.57 -1.30
C SER A 94 -14.34 -1.48 -0.22
N CYS A 95 -13.96 -0.23 -0.51
CA CYS A 95 -14.13 0.89 0.40
C CYS A 95 -15.60 1.32 0.43
N THR A 96 -16.25 1.09 1.56
CA THR A 96 -17.64 1.49 1.80
C THR A 96 -17.71 2.86 2.46
N CYS A 97 -18.86 3.55 2.37
CA CYS A 97 -19.09 4.75 3.18
C CYS A 97 -18.93 4.47 4.69
N ARG A 98 -19.17 3.23 5.13
CA ARG A 98 -18.95 2.82 6.53
C ARG A 98 -17.48 2.95 6.91
N ASP A 99 -16.56 2.47 6.07
CA ASP A 99 -15.12 2.56 6.35
C ASP A 99 -14.65 4.01 6.44
N THR A 100 -15.19 4.90 5.59
CA THR A 100 -14.93 6.34 5.64
C THR A 100 -15.50 6.98 6.91
N VAL A 101 -16.69 6.58 7.35
CA VAL A 101 -17.30 7.08 8.59
C VAL A 101 -16.49 6.62 9.80
N GLU A 102 -16.07 5.35 9.84
CA GLU A 102 -15.24 4.82 10.93
C GLU A 102 -13.83 5.47 10.95
N PHE A 103 -13.24 5.72 9.78
CA PHE A 103 -12.00 6.49 9.64
C PHE A 103 -12.12 7.89 10.24
N LEU A 104 -13.19 8.62 9.86
CA LEU A 104 -13.45 9.96 10.37
C LEU A 104 -13.81 9.94 11.86
N GLN A 105 -14.46 8.88 12.34
CA GLN A 105 -14.79 8.71 13.75
C GLN A 105 -13.52 8.57 14.59
N PHE A 106 -12.58 7.70 14.19
CA PHE A 106 -11.30 7.55 14.88
C PHE A 106 -10.55 8.89 14.95
N HIS A 107 -10.50 9.60 13.82
CA HIS A 107 -9.89 10.92 13.73
C HIS A 107 -10.52 11.91 14.73
N LEU A 108 -11.85 12.08 14.67
CA LEU A 108 -12.57 13.01 15.53
C LEU A 108 -12.44 12.65 17.01
N SER A 109 -12.50 11.35 17.36
CA SER A 109 -12.27 10.87 18.71
C SER A 109 -10.87 11.24 19.21
N CYS A 110 -9.84 11.03 18.39
CA CYS A 110 -8.46 11.42 18.73
C CYS A 110 -8.33 12.94 18.97
N LEU A 111 -8.94 13.77 18.11
CA LEU A 111 -8.92 15.23 18.25
C LEU A 111 -9.65 15.73 19.50
N SER A 112 -10.62 14.97 20.00
CA SER A 112 -11.45 15.34 21.16
C SER A 112 -10.72 15.17 22.50
N GLU A 113 -9.60 14.45 22.53
CA GLU A 113 -8.82 14.22 23.74
C GLU A 113 -8.03 15.46 24.17
N LYS A 114 -8.08 15.78 25.48
CA LYS A 114 -7.33 16.90 26.05
C LYS A 114 -5.85 16.54 26.16
N GLY A 115 -4.99 17.25 25.43
CA GLY A 115 -3.53 17.09 25.50
C GLY A 115 -2.82 17.41 24.18
N THR A 116 -1.52 17.09 24.09
CA THR A 116 -0.76 17.10 22.82
C THR A 116 -1.00 15.77 22.10
N TYR A 117 -2.00 15.72 21.21
CA TYR A 117 -2.19 14.61 20.30
C TYR A 117 -1.41 14.84 19.01
N ARG A 118 -1.08 13.75 18.32
CA ARG A 118 -0.59 13.79 16.94
C ARG A 118 -1.15 12.60 16.19
N GLU A 119 -2.15 12.81 15.35
CA GLU A 119 -2.57 11.76 14.43
C GLU A 119 -1.55 11.61 13.30
N GLN A 120 -1.19 10.37 12.98
CA GLN A 120 -0.40 10.06 11.79
C GLN A 120 -0.97 8.83 11.10
N SER A 121 -0.98 8.86 9.78
CA SER A 121 -1.31 7.70 8.96
C SER A 121 -0.05 7.19 8.26
N VAL A 122 0.21 5.89 8.37
CA VAL A 122 1.26 5.21 7.62
C VAL A 122 0.62 4.09 6.83
N ALA A 123 0.70 4.17 5.50
CA ALA A 123 -0.05 3.29 4.62
C ALA A 123 -1.56 3.28 4.94
N LYS A 124 -2.08 2.21 5.54
CA LYS A 124 -3.49 2.09 5.93
C LYS A 124 -3.76 2.34 7.41
N ASN A 125 -2.72 2.32 8.25
CA ASN A 125 -2.89 2.37 9.69
C ASN A 125 -2.98 3.83 10.17
N GLN A 126 -3.87 4.10 11.12
CA GLN A 126 -4.00 5.37 11.83
C GLN A 126 -3.54 5.21 13.27
N TYR A 127 -2.75 6.16 13.76
CA TYR A 127 -2.24 6.17 15.13
C TYR A 127 -2.70 7.41 15.88
N CYS A 128 -3.19 7.23 17.10
CA CYS A 128 -3.55 8.30 18.03
C CYS A 128 -2.71 8.22 19.31
N PHE A 129 -1.86 9.23 19.52
CA PHE A 129 -0.98 9.33 20.69
C PHE A 129 -1.67 10.17 21.78
N ILE A 130 -1.91 9.57 22.95
CA ILE A 130 -2.68 10.16 24.04
C ILE A 130 -1.80 10.22 25.30
N LYS A 131 -1.47 11.43 25.77
CA LYS A 131 -0.65 11.67 26.98
C LYS A 131 -1.46 11.75 28.28
N SER A 132 -2.70 11.28 28.28
CA SER A 132 -3.47 11.05 29.50
C SER A 132 -3.17 9.65 30.00
N ALA A 133 -2.47 9.53 31.12
CA ALA A 133 -2.07 8.23 31.63
C ALA A 133 -3.27 7.43 32.17
N SER A 134 -3.32 6.13 31.88
CA SER A 134 -4.34 5.21 32.39
C SER A 134 -3.80 3.79 32.58
N THR A 135 -4.58 2.93 33.23
CA THR A 135 -4.25 1.50 33.35
C THR A 135 -4.28 0.82 31.98
N TRP A 136 -3.62 -0.33 31.82
CA TRP A 136 -3.63 -1.03 30.54
C TRP A 136 -5.06 -1.38 30.09
N THR A 137 -5.89 -1.86 31.03
CA THR A 137 -7.30 -2.21 30.78
C THR A 137 -8.15 -1.00 30.37
N ASP A 138 -7.97 0.14 31.04
CA ASP A 138 -8.68 1.38 30.68
C ASP A 138 -8.20 1.88 29.32
N SER A 139 -6.91 1.75 29.02
CA SER A 139 -6.30 2.14 27.75
C SER A 139 -6.84 1.32 26.58
N LYS A 140 -6.97 -0.01 26.77
CA LYS A 140 -7.66 -0.91 25.83
C LYS A 140 -9.08 -0.44 25.56
N THR A 141 -9.86 -0.22 26.62
CA THR A 141 -11.25 0.24 26.50
C THR A 141 -11.34 1.59 25.78
N LYS A 142 -10.40 2.49 26.05
CA LYS A 142 -10.31 3.81 25.40
C LYS A 142 -10.08 3.67 23.90
N CYS A 143 -9.09 2.89 23.47
CA CYS A 143 -8.82 2.71 22.04
C CYS A 143 -9.98 2.02 21.32
N GLN A 144 -10.65 1.06 21.96
CA GLN A 144 -11.88 0.44 21.44
C GLN A 144 -13.00 1.47 21.25
N SER A 145 -13.16 2.42 22.17
CA SER A 145 -14.16 3.50 22.04
C SER A 145 -13.91 4.42 20.85
N PHE A 146 -12.68 4.45 20.32
CA PHE A 146 -12.30 5.21 19.14
C PHE A 146 -12.48 4.42 17.83
N GLY A 147 -12.90 3.15 17.91
CA GLY A 147 -12.95 2.26 16.77
C GLY A 147 -11.58 1.67 16.39
N GLY A 148 -10.62 1.68 17.32
CA GLY A 148 -9.29 1.08 17.17
C GLY A 148 -8.96 0.11 18.30
N HIS A 149 -7.67 -0.13 18.51
CA HIS A 149 -7.11 -0.98 19.56
C HIS A 149 -5.82 -0.38 20.13
N LEU A 150 -5.27 -0.98 21.19
CA LEU A 150 -3.91 -0.63 21.63
C LEU A 150 -2.90 -1.00 20.55
N LEU A 151 -1.83 -0.20 20.43
CA LEU A 151 -0.76 -0.38 19.46
C LEU A 151 -0.21 -1.82 19.41
N GLU A 152 -0.25 -2.46 18.25
CA GLU A 152 0.36 -3.78 18.02
C GLU A 152 1.56 -3.61 17.08
N ILE A 153 2.78 -3.73 17.62
CA ILE A 153 3.99 -3.49 16.83
C ILE A 153 4.39 -4.78 16.14
N GLU A 154 3.96 -4.99 14.90
CA GLU A 154 4.12 -6.28 14.22
C GLU A 154 5.42 -6.38 13.40
N THR A 155 6.08 -5.24 13.13
CA THR A 155 7.28 -5.21 12.27
C THR A 155 8.37 -4.29 12.80
N GLN A 156 9.62 -4.61 12.43
CA GLN A 156 10.78 -3.74 12.73
C GLN A 156 10.64 -2.36 12.07
N SER A 157 10.07 -2.29 10.86
CA SER A 157 9.87 -1.01 10.17
C SER A 157 8.91 -0.10 10.92
N GLU A 158 7.86 -0.67 11.51
CA GLU A 158 6.92 0.06 12.37
C GLU A 158 7.58 0.55 13.66
N GLN A 159 8.35 -0.31 14.34
CA GLN A 159 9.13 0.08 15.53
C GLN A 159 10.07 1.26 15.24
N ILE A 160 10.82 1.21 14.12
CA ILE A 160 11.71 2.30 13.71
C ILE A 160 10.92 3.58 13.42
N TRP A 161 9.74 3.46 12.79
CA TRP A 161 8.88 4.60 12.54
C TRP A 161 8.38 5.24 13.84
N LEU A 162 7.87 4.44 14.79
CA LEU A 162 7.40 4.88 16.12
C LEU A 162 8.49 5.60 16.90
N LYS A 163 9.75 5.10 16.81
CA LYS A 163 10.92 5.72 17.43
C LYS A 163 11.11 7.18 17.05
N GLY A 164 10.74 7.57 15.84
CA GLY A 164 10.81 8.95 15.37
C GLY A 164 9.61 9.83 15.75
N LYS A 165 8.58 9.29 16.41
CA LYS A 165 7.31 10.00 16.65
C LYS A 165 7.05 10.39 18.10
N VAL A 166 7.55 9.63 19.06
CA VAL A 166 7.45 9.97 20.48
C VAL A 166 8.78 10.53 20.99
N SER A 167 8.76 11.26 22.10
CA SER A 167 9.94 11.96 22.60
C SER A 167 10.79 11.05 23.48
N PHE A 168 12.11 11.19 23.43
CA PHE A 168 13.09 10.53 24.32
C PHE A 168 13.11 11.14 25.74
N LEU A 169 11.96 11.54 26.29
CA LEU A 169 11.85 12.20 27.60
C LEU A 169 11.30 11.26 28.67
N GLU A 170 11.80 10.03 28.73
CA GLU A 170 11.35 8.98 29.67
C GLU A 170 9.84 8.66 29.53
N GLU A 171 9.29 8.85 28.34
CA GLU A 171 7.87 8.58 28.09
C GLU A 171 7.65 7.07 27.99
N ARG A 172 6.67 6.58 28.76
CA ARG A 172 6.23 5.18 28.73
C ARG A 172 4.85 5.08 28.14
N TRP A 173 4.71 4.20 27.17
CA TRP A 173 3.51 4.05 26.36
C TRP A 173 3.04 2.61 26.41
N TRP A 174 1.80 2.38 26.85
CA TRP A 174 1.19 1.07 26.75
C TRP A 174 1.15 0.59 25.29
N ILE A 175 1.48 -0.69 25.09
CA ILE A 175 1.28 -1.41 23.83
C ILE A 175 0.27 -2.53 24.06
N GLY A 176 -0.33 -3.06 22.99
CA GLY A 176 -1.36 -4.10 23.01
C GLY A 176 -0.87 -5.49 23.41
N ALA A 177 0.36 -5.59 23.92
CA ALA A 177 0.99 -6.83 24.36
C ALA A 177 0.50 -7.23 25.75
N ALA A 178 0.04 -8.48 25.89
CA ALA A 178 -0.31 -9.07 27.18
C ALA A 178 0.15 -10.53 27.28
N LEU A 179 0.42 -10.99 28.50
CA LEU A 179 0.79 -12.37 28.79
C LEU A 179 -0.46 -13.26 28.85
N ASP A 180 -0.57 -14.24 27.95
CA ASP A 180 -1.52 -15.35 28.10
C ASP A 180 -0.97 -16.31 29.16
N THR A 181 -1.46 -16.20 30.40
CA THR A 181 -0.99 -17.00 31.54
C THR A 181 -1.25 -18.49 31.41
N VAL A 182 -2.22 -18.90 30.57
CA VAL A 182 -2.54 -20.32 30.37
C VAL A 182 -1.52 -20.97 29.45
N LYS A 183 -1.15 -20.26 28.37
CA LYS A 183 -0.18 -20.74 27.38
C LYS A 183 1.27 -20.36 27.72
N ASN A 184 1.46 -19.45 28.66
CA ASN A 184 2.74 -18.85 29.02
C ASN A 184 3.45 -18.22 27.81
N VAL A 185 2.70 -17.46 27.00
CA VAL A 185 3.20 -16.76 25.81
C VAL A 185 2.66 -15.34 25.76
N TRP A 186 3.44 -14.42 25.21
CA TRP A 186 2.99 -13.07 24.91
C TRP A 186 2.16 -13.05 23.63
N ILE A 187 1.02 -12.38 23.71
CA ILE A 187 0.09 -12.21 22.60
C ILE A 187 -0.21 -10.73 22.39
N TRP A 188 -0.59 -10.43 21.16
CA TRP A 188 -1.24 -9.20 20.78
C TRP A 188 -2.74 -9.30 21.13
N ASP A 189 -3.26 -8.38 21.94
CA ASP A 189 -4.61 -8.47 22.52
C ASP A 189 -5.74 -8.35 21.49
N TYR A 190 -5.59 -7.48 20.50
CA TYR A 190 -6.60 -7.25 19.48
C TYR A 190 -6.57 -8.33 18.40
N SER A 191 -5.40 -8.64 17.84
CA SER A 191 -5.29 -9.71 16.84
C SER A 191 -5.42 -11.11 17.44
N GLY A 192 -5.17 -11.27 18.76
CA GLY A 192 -5.15 -12.55 19.46
C GLY A 192 -3.98 -13.45 19.03
N THR A 193 -3.00 -12.90 18.32
CA THR A 193 -1.89 -13.65 17.73
C THR A 193 -0.70 -13.72 18.68
N ALA A 194 0.05 -14.82 18.61
CA ALA A 194 1.34 -14.91 19.29
C ALA A 194 2.36 -14.01 18.61
N MET A 195 3.19 -13.34 19.41
CA MET A 195 4.17 -12.38 18.89
C MET A 195 5.25 -13.07 18.05
N SER A 196 5.39 -12.63 16.80
CA SER A 196 6.46 -13.07 15.90
C SER A 196 7.64 -12.08 15.84
N PHE A 197 7.35 -10.80 16.01
CA PHE A 197 8.34 -9.74 16.20
C PHE A 197 8.32 -9.27 17.66
N THR A 198 9.49 -9.05 18.24
CA THR A 198 9.63 -8.49 19.58
C THR A 198 10.79 -7.50 19.65
N ASN A 199 10.68 -6.50 20.52
CA ASN A 199 11.76 -5.55 20.81
C ASN A 199 11.95 -5.36 22.32
N TRP A 200 11.92 -6.47 23.06
CA TRP A 200 12.12 -6.47 24.52
C TRP A 200 13.45 -5.83 24.90
N HIS A 201 13.44 -5.04 25.97
CA HIS A 201 14.66 -4.56 26.61
C HIS A 201 15.49 -5.76 27.09
N PRO A 202 16.83 -5.68 27.10
CA PRO A 202 17.65 -6.74 27.68
C PRO A 202 17.15 -7.16 29.06
N VAL A 203 17.03 -8.47 29.27
CA VAL A 203 16.53 -9.13 30.49
C VAL A 203 15.00 -9.14 30.63
N GLU A 204 14.24 -8.46 29.76
CA GLU A 204 12.77 -8.56 29.71
C GLU A 204 12.28 -9.69 28.80
N PRO A 205 11.04 -10.18 29.02
CA PRO A 205 10.15 -9.88 30.15
C PRO A 205 10.61 -10.60 31.44
N ASN A 206 10.58 -9.89 32.58
CA ASN A 206 11.15 -10.38 33.85
C ASN A 206 10.15 -10.51 35.02
N GLY A 207 8.90 -10.12 34.82
CA GLY A 207 7.92 -10.02 35.90
C GLY A 207 7.34 -11.33 36.43
N GLU A 208 7.75 -12.49 35.89
CA GLU A 208 7.37 -13.83 36.37
C GLU A 208 5.85 -14.01 36.55
N GLY A 209 5.04 -13.38 35.69
CA GLY A 209 3.58 -13.42 35.73
C GLY A 209 2.92 -12.43 36.70
N ARG A 210 3.69 -11.62 37.44
CA ARG A 210 3.20 -10.46 38.21
C ARG A 210 3.02 -9.22 37.32
N GLU A 211 3.79 -9.15 36.25
CA GLU A 211 3.73 -8.11 35.23
C GLU A 211 3.24 -8.76 33.94
N GLN A 212 2.01 -8.44 33.54
CA GLN A 212 1.27 -9.18 32.51
C GLN A 212 0.93 -8.31 31.30
N CYS A 213 1.31 -7.05 31.33
CA CYS A 213 1.06 -6.07 30.29
C CYS A 213 2.39 -5.45 29.88
N ALA A 214 2.57 -5.14 28.59
CA ALA A 214 3.81 -4.51 28.14
C ALA A 214 3.64 -3.04 27.80
N LEU A 215 4.72 -2.29 28.00
CA LEU A 215 4.88 -0.92 27.54
C LEU A 215 6.13 -0.79 26.69
N MET A 216 6.15 0.24 25.85
CA MET A 216 7.33 0.75 25.17
C MET A 216 7.90 1.92 25.97
N TRP A 217 9.19 1.86 26.30
CA TRP A 217 9.93 2.92 26.96
C TRP A 217 10.81 3.66 25.94
N ASP A 218 10.77 5.00 25.98
CA ASP A 218 11.61 5.88 25.14
C ASP A 218 11.56 5.53 23.65
N ALA A 219 10.36 5.17 23.18
CA ALA A 219 10.08 4.90 21.78
C ALA A 219 10.78 3.67 21.18
N ASP A 220 11.41 2.82 21.99
CA ASP A 220 12.30 1.79 21.47
C ASP A 220 12.00 0.44 22.13
N LEU A 221 12.52 0.22 23.33
CA LEU A 221 12.53 -1.09 23.94
C LEU A 221 11.29 -1.33 24.80
N TRP A 222 10.88 -2.59 24.89
CA TRP A 222 9.68 -2.99 25.60
C TRP A 222 9.99 -3.61 26.96
N GLN A 223 9.11 -3.41 27.92
CA GLN A 223 9.18 -4.03 29.24
C GLN A 223 7.79 -4.54 29.61
N ASP A 224 7.73 -5.64 30.36
CA ASP A 224 6.52 -5.98 31.09
C ASP A 224 6.38 -5.08 32.32
N TYR A 225 5.14 -4.78 32.70
CA TYR A 225 4.78 -3.96 33.84
C TYR A 225 3.44 -4.43 34.46
N PRO A 226 3.15 -4.11 35.73
CA PRO A 226 1.83 -4.33 36.31
C PRO A 226 0.76 -3.58 35.52
N CYS A 227 -0.28 -4.28 35.07
CA CYS A 227 -1.35 -3.71 34.25
C CYS A 227 -2.12 -2.56 34.92
N THR A 228 -2.00 -2.43 36.24
CA THR A 228 -2.64 -1.41 37.07
C THR A 228 -1.92 -0.07 37.10
N ASP A 229 -0.68 -0.01 36.61
CA ASP A 229 0.10 1.22 36.58
C ASP A 229 -0.42 2.18 35.50
N LEU A 230 -0.07 3.46 35.62
CA LEU A 230 -0.61 4.52 34.76
C LEU A 230 0.45 4.99 33.76
N PHE A 231 0.24 4.72 32.47
CA PHE A 231 1.12 5.15 31.39
C PHE A 231 0.34 5.74 30.22
N TYR A 232 1.05 6.43 29.32
CA TYR A 232 0.47 7.00 28.11
C TYR A 232 0.02 5.92 27.14
N ILE A 233 -0.76 6.30 26.14
CA ILE A 233 -1.48 5.35 25.28
C ILE A 233 -1.21 5.68 23.83
N ILE A 234 -0.99 4.65 23.01
CA ILE A 234 -1.04 4.77 21.56
C ILE A 234 -2.17 3.85 21.09
N CYS A 235 -3.21 4.44 20.50
CA CYS A 235 -4.25 3.70 19.82
C CYS A 235 -3.91 3.55 18.34
N GLU A 236 -4.21 2.39 17.78
CA GLU A 236 -4.03 2.03 16.37
C GLU A 236 -5.36 1.61 15.74
N ARG A 237 -5.51 1.84 14.43
CA ARG A 237 -6.60 1.35 13.60
C ARG A 237 -6.08 0.99 12.21
N ASN A 238 -6.46 -0.18 11.69
CA ASN A 238 -6.03 -0.72 10.39
C ASN A 238 -7.06 -0.57 9.28
#